data_AF-A0A6M0MAS2-F1
#
_entry.id   AF-A0A6M0MAS2-F1
#
_cell.length_a   1.000
_cell.length_b   1.000
_cell.length_c   1.000
_cell.angle_alpha   90.00
_cell.angle_beta   90.00
_cell.angle_gamma   90.00
#
_symmetry.space_group_name_H-M   'P 1'
#
loop_
_entity.id
_entity.type
_entity.pdbx_description
1 polymer ?
#
loop_
_entity_poly.entity_id
_entity_poly.type
_entity_poly.pdbx_seq_one_letter_code
_entity_poly.pdbx_strand_id
1 'polypeptide(L)'
;NVGYNATKGQYFYGCKCHALVSESGYVIDYTITPASIADSTMAEEVWSQFGTPIVLGDRGYLGQSLHDRLELKGIDLITPVRKNMKQKKILFPNFSKRRKVIERV
;
A
#
# COMPACT_ATOMS: atom_id res chain seq x y z
N ASN A 1 -19.17 -6.61 8.76
CA ASN A 1 -17.71 -6.77 8.93
C ASN A 1 -17.24 -8.03 8.19
N VAL A 2 -17.43 -8.07 6.87
CA VAL A 2 -17.05 -9.21 6.00
C VAL A 2 -16.19 -8.66 4.88
N GLY A 3 -14.97 -9.18 4.75
CA GLY A 3 -14.07 -8.87 3.64
C GLY A 3 -14.11 -9.97 2.60
N TYR A 4 -13.62 -9.66 1.40
CA TYR A 4 -13.43 -10.63 0.32
C TYR A 4 -11.97 -10.66 -0.13
N ASN A 5 -11.38 -11.85 -0.12
CA ASN A 5 -10.04 -12.08 -0.66
C ASN A 5 -10.18 -12.62 -2.09
N ALA A 6 -9.98 -11.74 -3.08
CA ALA A 6 -10.10 -12.11 -4.49
C ALA A 6 -9.08 -13.17 -4.94
N THR A 7 -7.90 -13.23 -4.32
CA THR A 7 -6.87 -14.22 -4.66
C THR A 7 -7.25 -15.62 -4.18
N LYS A 8 -7.94 -15.72 -3.05
CA LYS A 8 -8.40 -17.00 -2.49
C LYS A 8 -9.85 -17.33 -2.87
N GLY A 9 -10.58 -16.40 -3.48
CA GLY A 9 -11.99 -16.56 -3.82
C GLY A 9 -12.89 -16.74 -2.60
N GLN A 10 -12.54 -16.15 -1.45
CA GLN A 10 -13.16 -16.46 -0.16
C GLN A 10 -13.51 -15.20 0.62
N TYR A 11 -14.65 -15.27 1.32
CA TYR A 11 -15.05 -14.28 2.31
C TYR A 11 -14.34 -14.56 3.64
N PHE A 12 -14.04 -13.50 4.38
CA PHE A 12 -13.44 -13.61 5.70
C PHE A 12 -14.07 -12.60 6.67
N TYR A 13 -14.13 -12.98 7.93
CA TYR A 13 -14.47 -12.08 9.03
C TYR A 13 -13.17 -11.65 9.71
N GLY A 14 -13.08 -10.37 10.07
CA GLY A 14 -11.91 -9.86 10.80
C GLY A 14 -11.68 -8.37 10.60
N CYS A 15 -10.43 -7.97 10.76
CA CYS A 15 -9.95 -6.63 10.51
C CYS A 15 -8.74 -6.66 9.58
N LYS A 16 -8.42 -5.51 9.01
CA LYS A 16 -7.20 -5.26 8.24
C LYS A 16 -6.35 -4.26 9.02
N CYS A 17 -5.04 -4.48 9.04
CA CYS A 17 -4.08 -3.53 9.60
C CYS A 17 -3.35 -2.85 8.43
N HIS A 18 -3.35 -1.52 8.43
CA HIS A 18 -2.61 -0.69 7.49
C HIS A 18 -1.49 -0.02 8.30
N ALA A 19 -0.24 -0.38 8.06
CA ALA A 19 0.91 0.15 8.80
C ALA A 19 1.79 1.01 7.89
N LEU A 20 2.19 2.18 8.40
CA LEU A 20 3.28 2.98 7.84
C LEU A 20 4.58 2.57 8.53
N VAL A 21 5.58 2.23 7.74
CA VAL A 21 6.83 1.68 8.26
C VAL A 21 8.00 2.43 7.64
N SER A 22 9.00 2.77 8.44
CA SER A 22 10.25 3.36 7.96
C SER A 22 11.03 2.37 7.09
N GLU A 23 11.96 2.88 6.30
CA GLU A 23 12.84 2.05 5.48
C GLU A 23 13.67 1.05 6.31
N SER A 24 13.94 1.38 7.58
CA SER A 24 14.65 0.50 8.53
C SER A 24 13.75 -0.54 9.21
N GLY A 25 12.44 -0.53 8.94
CA GLY A 25 11.48 -1.50 9.48
C GLY A 25 10.76 -1.06 10.76
N TYR A 26 10.92 0.18 11.21
CA TYR A 26 10.19 0.68 12.38
C TYR A 26 8.78 1.10 12.01
N VAL A 27 7.78 0.62 12.75
CA VAL A 27 6.39 1.08 12.61
C VAL A 27 6.32 2.53 13.05
N ILE A 28 5.96 3.41 12.13
CA ILE A 28 5.75 4.84 12.37
C ILE A 28 4.31 5.05 12.84
N ASP A 29 3.36 4.38 12.19
CA ASP A 29 1.94 4.45 12.54
C ASP A 29 1.17 3.24 11.99
N TYR A 30 -0.04 3.01 12.50
CA TYR A 30 -0.93 1.98 12.01
C TYR A 30 -2.41 2.31 12.25
N THR A 31 -3.25 1.85 11.33
CA THR A 31 -4.72 1.93 11.46
C THR A 31 -5.33 0.56 11.25
N ILE A 32 -6.24 0.19 12.14
CA ILE A 32 -7.00 -1.06 12.05
C ILE A 32 -8.40 -0.74 11.53
N THR A 33 -8.81 -1.42 10.47
CA THR A 33 -10.13 -1.24 9.86
C THR A 33 -10.91 -2.55 9.75
N PRO A 34 -12.25 -2.50 9.72
CA PRO A 34 -13.07 -3.66 9.42
C PRO A 34 -12.65 -4.34 8.10
N ALA A 35 -12.77 -5.66 8.01
CA ALA A 35 -12.42 -6.45 6.83
C ALA A 35 -13.13 -5.99 5.54
N SER A 36 -14.30 -5.36 5.67
CA SER A 36 -15.11 -4.86 4.57
C SER A 36 -14.56 -3.59 3.92
N ILE A 37 -13.63 -2.88 4.56
CA ILE A 37 -13.08 -1.63 4.00
C ILE A 37 -12.04 -1.95 2.92
N ALA A 38 -12.13 -1.23 1.81
CA ALA A 38 -11.19 -1.35 0.70
C ALA A 38 -9.84 -0.71 1.05
N ASP A 39 -8.74 -1.36 0.65
CA ASP A 39 -7.39 -0.94 1.01
C ASP A 39 -7.03 0.43 0.41
N SER A 40 -7.53 0.71 -0.80
CA SER A 40 -7.32 1.99 -1.49
C SER A 40 -7.98 3.18 -0.80
N THR A 41 -9.06 2.97 -0.05
CA THR A 41 -9.71 4.03 0.73
C THR A 41 -8.85 4.42 1.92
N MET A 42 -8.30 3.43 2.62
CA MET A 42 -7.46 3.68 3.80
C MET A 42 -6.09 4.23 3.47
N ALA A 43 -5.49 3.77 2.37
CA ALA A 43 -4.24 4.32 1.86
C ALA A 43 -4.31 5.84 1.69
N GLU A 44 -5.41 6.34 1.12
CA GLU A 44 -5.57 7.78 0.94
C GLU A 44 -5.67 8.53 2.27
N GLU A 45 -6.47 8.03 3.20
CA GLU A 45 -6.72 8.70 4.49
C GLU A 45 -5.48 8.70 5.39
N VAL A 46 -4.80 7.56 5.52
CA VAL A 46 -3.63 7.41 6.39
C VAL A 46 -2.44 8.21 5.85
N TRP A 47 -2.18 8.17 4.54
CA TRP A 47 -1.01 8.82 3.97
C TRP A 47 -1.17 10.34 3.85
N SER A 48 -2.40 10.84 3.69
CA SER A 48 -2.68 12.28 3.70
C SER A 48 -2.28 12.96 5.01
N GLN A 49 -2.25 12.22 6.13
CA GLN A 49 -1.96 12.76 7.45
C GLN A 49 -0.46 12.94 7.73
N PHE A 50 0.41 12.22 7.02
CA PHE A 50 1.86 12.18 7.33
C PHE A 50 2.70 13.20 6.57
N GLY A 51 2.13 13.89 5.57
CA GLY A 51 2.83 14.94 4.82
C GLY A 51 4.12 14.49 4.12
N THR A 52 4.36 13.17 4.02
CA THR A 52 5.54 12.62 3.36
C THR A 52 5.32 12.61 1.85
N PRO A 53 6.21 13.25 1.06
CA PRO A 53 5.99 13.41 -0.38
C PRO A 53 6.17 12.12 -1.17
N ILE A 54 6.79 11.07 -0.60
CA ILE A 54 7.04 9.79 -1.28
C ILE A 54 6.66 8.63 -0.36
N VAL A 55 5.84 7.70 -0.88
CA VAL A 55 5.38 6.51 -0.14
C VAL A 55 5.62 5.26 -0.98
N LEU A 56 6.17 4.21 -0.35
CA LEU A 56 6.37 2.90 -0.98
C LEU A 56 5.17 1.98 -0.67
N GLY A 57 4.44 1.58 -1.70
CA GLY A 57 3.23 0.75 -1.57
C GLY A 57 3.39 -0.69 -2.05
N ASP A 58 2.50 -1.57 -1.60
CA ASP A 58 2.32 -2.90 -2.20
C ASP A 58 1.77 -2.80 -3.65
N ARG A 59 1.98 -3.86 -4.43
CA ARG A 59 1.37 -4.13 -5.74
C ARG A 59 -0.15 -4.03 -5.72
N GLY A 60 -0.79 -4.25 -4.57
CA GLY A 60 -2.23 -4.06 -4.40
C GLY A 60 -2.70 -2.63 -4.70
N TYR A 61 -1.81 -1.64 -4.56
CA TYR A 61 -2.11 -0.22 -4.75
C TYR A 61 -1.86 0.30 -6.19
N LEU A 62 -1.69 -0.60 -7.17
CA LEU A 62 -1.40 -0.25 -8.58
C LEU A 62 -2.53 0.52 -9.32
N GLY A 63 -3.67 0.78 -8.68
CA GLY A 63 -4.81 1.42 -9.32
C GLY A 63 -4.48 2.87 -9.73
N GLN A 64 -4.62 3.20 -11.02
CA GLN A 64 -4.30 4.54 -11.53
C GLN A 64 -5.11 5.63 -10.82
N SER A 65 -6.40 5.40 -10.55
CA SER A 65 -7.24 6.34 -9.82
C SER A 65 -6.79 6.60 -8.37
N LEU A 66 -6.06 5.67 -7.74
CA LEU A 66 -5.44 5.92 -6.45
C LEU A 66 -4.20 6.80 -6.60
N HIS A 67 -3.35 6.51 -7.59
CA HIS A 67 -2.18 7.34 -7.89
C HIS A 67 -2.60 8.79 -8.20
N ASP A 68 -3.58 9.00 -9.08
CA ASP A 68 -4.03 10.34 -9.48
C ASP A 68 -4.54 11.15 -8.26
N ARG A 69 -5.30 10.50 -7.36
CA ARG A 69 -5.81 11.16 -6.14
C ARG A 69 -4.70 11.51 -5.15
N LEU A 70 -3.69 10.65 -5.01
CA LEU A 70 -2.55 10.91 -4.12
C LEU A 70 -1.63 12.00 -4.68
N GLU A 71 -1.44 12.03 -6.00
CA GLU A 71 -0.66 13.07 -6.68
C GLU A 71 -1.29 14.45 -6.49
N LEU A 72 -2.63 14.56 -6.55
CA LEU A 72 -3.34 15.80 -6.22
C LEU A 72 -3.12 16.28 -4.77
N LYS A 73 -2.74 15.37 -3.88
CA LYS A 73 -2.40 15.66 -2.47
C LYS A 73 -0.90 15.85 -2.24
N GLY A 74 -0.09 15.86 -3.31
CA GLY A 74 1.36 16.01 -3.23
C GLY A 74 2.10 14.75 -2.77
N ILE A 75 1.48 13.58 -2.88
CA ILE A 75 2.04 12.28 -2.46
C ILE A 75 2.37 11.45 -3.70
N ASP A 76 3.65 11.18 -3.91
CA ASP A 76 4.14 10.25 -4.92
C ASP A 76 4.12 8.82 -4.38
N LEU A 77 3.10 8.06 -4.78
CA LEU A 77 2.99 6.65 -4.47
C LEU A 77 3.80 5.82 -5.46
N ILE A 78 4.70 5.00 -4.92
CA ILE A 78 5.59 4.16 -5.71
C ILE A 78 5.30 2.70 -5.41
N THR A 79 4.82 2.00 -6.43
CA THR A 79 4.42 0.59 -6.35
C THR A 79 5.26 -0.27 -7.29
N PRO A 80 5.46 -1.56 -6.96
CA PRO A 80 6.12 -2.48 -7.87
C PRO A 80 5.21 -2.79 -9.06
N VAL A 81 5.74 -2.65 -10.26
CA VAL A 81 5.01 -2.91 -11.51
C VAL A 81 4.76 -4.40 -11.74
N ARG A 82 3.66 -4.73 -12.44
CA ARG A 82 3.43 -6.10 -12.96
C ARG A 82 4.37 -6.36 -14.13
N LYS A 83 4.83 -7.62 -14.29
CA LYS A 83 5.74 -8.02 -15.37
C LYS A 83 5.28 -7.61 -16.78
N ASN A 84 3.97 -7.55 -17.00
CA ASN A 84 3.38 -7.25 -18.30
C ASN A 84 3.06 -5.76 -18.52
N MET A 85 3.37 -4.89 -17.55
CA MET A 85 3.22 -3.44 -17.72
C MET A 85 4.47 -2.88 -18.41
N LYS A 86 4.28 -1.97 -19.38
CA LYS A 86 5.38 -1.23 -20.01
C LYS A 86 6.22 -0.60 -18.90
N GLN A 87 7.52 -0.92 -18.86
CA GLN A 87 8.45 -0.53 -17.80
C GLN A 87 8.37 0.98 -17.54
N LYS A 88 7.69 1.38 -16.46
CA LYS A 88 8.06 2.60 -15.75
C LYS A 88 9.32 2.25 -14.96
N LYS A 89 10.35 3.09 -15.07
CA LYS A 89 11.66 2.92 -14.40
C LYS A 89 11.47 2.37 -12.99
N ILE A 90 12.23 1.34 -12.61
CA ILE A 90 12.33 0.92 -11.22
C ILE A 90 13.03 2.09 -10.50
N LEU A 91 12.24 3.01 -9.93
CA LEU A 91 12.76 4.22 -9.28
C LEU A 91 13.54 3.87 -8.00
N PHE A 92 13.35 2.66 -7.47
CA PHE A 92 13.95 2.18 -6.22
C PHE A 92 14.71 0.86 -6.41
N PRO A 93 16.06 0.90 -6.58
CA PRO A 93 16.86 -0.32 -6.59
C PRO A 93 16.69 -1.10 -5.28
N ASN A 94 16.66 -2.42 -5.38
CA ASN A 94 16.46 -3.35 -4.26
C ASN A 94 15.09 -3.26 -3.53
N PHE A 95 14.05 -2.67 -4.14
CA PHE A 95 12.70 -2.58 -3.57
C PHE A 95 12.20 -3.89 -2.94
N SER A 96 12.32 -5.03 -3.64
CA SER A 96 11.90 -6.34 -3.13
C SER A 96 12.68 -6.82 -1.90
N LYS A 97 13.95 -6.42 -1.72
CA LYS A 97 14.72 -6.76 -0.51
C LYS A 97 14.26 -5.92 0.68
N ARG A 98 13.99 -4.64 0.46
CA ARG A 98 13.53 -3.70 1.50
C ARG A 98 12.12 -4.05 1.96
N ARG A 99 11.22 -4.43 1.05
CA ARG A 99 9.86 -4.91 1.37
C ARG A 99 9.86 -6.13 2.28
N LYS A 100 10.81 -7.06 2.08
CA LYS A 100 10.93 -8.28 2.91
C LYS A 100 11.26 -8.00 4.38
N VAL A 101 11.76 -6.82 4.73
CA VAL A 101 11.96 -6.43 6.14
C VAL A 101 10.62 -6.28 6.85
N ILE A 102 9.59 -5.87 6.12
CA ILE A 102 8.24 -5.60 6.63
C ILE A 102 7.35 -6.85 6.55
N GLU A 103 7.51 -7.66 5.49
CA GLU A 103 6.69 -8.86 5.24
C GLU A 103 7.07 -10.10 6.04
N ARG A 104 8.23 -10.09 6.72
CA ARG A 104 8.69 -11.21 7.56
C ARG A 104 8.25 -11.00 9.01
N VAL A 105 6.95 -11.13 9.25
CA VAL A 105 6.39 -11.44 10.57
C VAL A 105 5.36 -12.53 10.40
#